data_AF-A0A6G8CEA5-F1
#
_entry.id   AF-A0A6G8CEA5-F1
#
_cell.length_a   1.000
_cell.length_b   1.000
_cell.length_c   1.000
_cell.angle_alpha   90.00
_cell.angle_beta   90.00
_cell.angle_gamma   90.00
#
_symmetry.space_group_name_H-M   'P 1'
#
loop_
_entity.id
_entity.type
_entity.pdbx_description
1 polymer ?
#
loop_
_entity_poly.entity_id
_entity_poly.type
_entity_poly.pdbx_seq_one_letter_code
_entity_poly.pdbx_strand_id
1 'polypeptide(L)'
;MLLLGAMVRAMIGVRRGLREAWALPLLFFLLLWSFQIWLSSPTPDYVLPVLLIFAFLRYARKWELGNGHRFDADTVLVGLVVLLAVTVKLSALPALLLPLHSLWSSRRAMTRGHWLLVAGVVCCMLTPWLVRGVLLSGYLIYPVAALDWITVDWKIPLASVQKEQYMITNVGQWTTHPTCLPPHQALAQWVPHWWLTQSNFMQGVMLLAAGSVVPAIIRWRKFSSQETGWAAGWLTAWLGGVFWFWAAPDYRFGVGFLLIAGLWPWLNLVPTRPRSGAIAWLPVLLTLAWGLHSLRDPVYQLRTQPQTFAQRLLWPAAAPAVPTLLLKPSKGLLVRVPQVGIQCWNAPLPCATCPEIELEMRGSTLAQGFRPPPIPTGRMCCLEAPD
;
A
#
# COMPACT_ATOMS: atom_id res chain seq x y z
N MET A 1 20.98 -10.44 17.49
CA MET A 1 22.29 -9.77 17.63
C MET A 1 23.02 -9.54 16.31
N LEU A 2 23.01 -10.46 15.34
CA LEU A 2 23.66 -10.27 14.03
C LEU A 2 23.06 -9.11 13.19
N LEU A 3 21.74 -8.95 13.19
CA LEU A 3 21.07 -7.83 12.51
C LEU A 3 21.37 -6.47 13.15
N LEU A 4 21.43 -6.42 14.49
CA LEU A 4 21.80 -5.22 15.23
C LEU A 4 23.28 -4.88 14.99
N GLY A 5 24.16 -5.87 14.99
CA GLY A 5 25.58 -5.72 14.64
C GLY A 5 25.80 -5.32 13.19
N ALA A 6 24.97 -5.79 12.26
CA ALA A 6 24.98 -5.38 10.85
C ALA A 6 24.43 -3.96 10.66
N MET A 7 23.36 -3.56 11.37
CA MET A 7 22.86 -2.18 11.41
C MET A 7 23.91 -1.23 12.00
N VAL A 8 24.55 -1.61 13.11
CA VAL A 8 25.59 -0.82 13.77
C VAL A 8 26.83 -0.73 12.88
N ARG A 9 27.26 -1.82 12.21
CA ARG A 9 28.36 -1.77 11.23
C ARG A 9 27.98 -0.99 9.97
N ALA A 10 26.72 -1.02 9.53
CA ALA A 10 26.23 -0.19 8.43
C ALA A 10 26.15 1.30 8.82
N MET A 11 25.90 1.62 10.09
CA MET A 11 25.94 3.00 10.58
C MET A 11 27.37 3.50 10.86
N ILE A 12 28.27 2.62 11.32
CA ILE A 12 29.66 2.97 11.68
C ILE A 12 30.60 2.91 10.45
N GLY A 13 30.38 1.99 9.50
CA GLY A 13 31.26 1.76 8.35
C GLY A 13 31.03 2.67 7.14
N VAL A 14 30.11 3.61 7.23
CA VAL A 14 29.59 4.35 6.07
C VAL A 14 30.15 5.78 6.06
N ARG A 15 31.26 5.95 5.34
CA ARG A 15 31.63 7.22 4.67
C ARG A 15 30.67 7.57 3.51
N ARG A 16 29.43 7.04 3.50
CA ARG A 16 28.47 7.12 2.39
C ARG A 16 27.19 7.84 2.85
N GLY A 17 27.06 9.12 2.50
CA GLY A 17 25.83 9.91 2.59
C GLY A 17 25.17 9.98 3.98
N LEU A 18 25.48 11.03 4.75
CA LEU A 18 24.85 11.31 6.06
C LEU A 18 23.30 11.28 6.03
N ARG A 19 22.69 11.52 4.85
CA ARG A 19 21.23 11.45 4.62
C ARG A 19 20.65 10.07 4.94
N GLU A 20 21.26 9.00 4.43
CA GLU A 20 20.70 7.65 4.51
C GLU A 20 20.80 7.09 5.94
N ALA A 21 21.90 7.39 6.64
CA ALA A 21 22.14 6.94 8.01
C ALA A 21 21.07 7.45 8.99
N TRP A 22 20.44 8.58 8.70
CA TRP A 22 19.36 9.17 9.51
C TRP A 22 17.98 8.89 8.97
N ALA A 23 17.78 9.07 7.66
CA ALA A 23 16.47 8.97 7.03
C ALA A 23 15.91 7.54 7.14
N LEU A 24 16.75 6.52 6.95
CA LEU A 24 16.30 5.13 6.97
C LEU A 24 15.81 4.69 8.36
N PRO A 25 16.58 4.88 9.45
CA PRO A 25 16.07 4.56 10.80
C PRO A 25 14.83 5.37 11.19
N LEU A 26 14.75 6.64 10.81
CA LEU A 26 13.57 7.47 11.08
C LEU A 26 12.34 6.98 10.31
N LEU A 27 12.47 6.74 9.02
CA LEU A 27 11.40 6.21 8.19
C LEU A 27 10.95 4.83 8.69
N PHE A 28 11.89 3.97 9.07
CA PHE A 28 11.58 2.66 9.66
C PHE A 28 10.77 2.80 10.95
N PHE A 29 11.20 3.67 11.88
CA PHE A 29 10.45 3.96 13.10
C PHE A 29 9.04 4.47 12.80
N LEU A 30 8.90 5.43 11.89
CA LEU A 30 7.61 6.02 11.52
C LEU A 30 6.68 5.00 10.86
N LEU A 31 7.21 4.07 10.08
CA LEU A 31 6.43 2.95 9.52
C LEU A 31 6.00 1.97 10.61
N LEU A 32 6.89 1.58 11.53
CA LEU A 32 6.54 0.74 12.66
C LEU A 32 5.41 1.37 13.47
N TRP A 33 5.52 2.66 13.78
CA TRP A 33 4.49 3.39 14.50
C TRP A 33 3.18 3.48 13.71
N SER A 34 3.25 3.71 12.40
CA SER A 34 2.08 3.78 11.51
C SER A 34 1.33 2.46 11.43
N PHE A 35 2.05 1.33 11.45
CA PHE A 35 1.49 0.01 11.18
C PHE A 35 1.49 -0.93 12.38
N GLN A 36 1.81 -0.46 13.58
CA GLN A 36 2.00 -1.29 14.77
C GLN A 36 0.87 -2.29 15.06
N ILE A 37 -0.38 -1.94 14.75
CA ILE A 37 -1.55 -2.80 14.96
C ILE A 37 -1.79 -3.82 13.83
N TRP A 38 -1.10 -3.68 12.69
CA TRP A 38 -1.26 -4.52 11.50
C TRP A 38 0.01 -5.31 11.13
N LEU A 39 1.09 -5.23 11.93
CA LEU A 39 2.37 -5.87 11.62
C LEU A 39 2.28 -7.39 11.43
N SER A 40 1.33 -8.05 12.11
CA SER A 40 1.08 -9.49 12.01
C SER A 40 0.03 -9.87 10.95
N SER A 41 -0.61 -8.88 10.31
CA SER A 41 -1.62 -9.11 9.29
C SER A 41 -0.97 -9.37 7.93
N PRO A 42 -1.49 -10.27 7.08
CA PRO A 42 -1.02 -10.45 5.70
C PRO A 42 -1.47 -9.30 4.76
N THR A 43 -1.79 -8.13 5.30
CA THR A 43 -2.27 -6.98 4.52
C THR A 43 -1.16 -6.40 3.62
N PRO A 44 -1.47 -5.99 2.37
CA PRO A 44 -0.51 -5.30 1.52
C PRO A 44 -0.18 -3.86 1.99
N ASP A 45 -0.85 -3.35 3.03
CA ASP A 45 -0.81 -1.94 3.40
C ASP A 45 0.56 -1.43 3.83
N TYR A 46 1.33 -2.23 4.58
CA TYR A 46 2.68 -1.86 5.01
C TYR A 46 3.75 -2.17 3.95
N VAL A 47 3.47 -3.10 3.03
CA VAL A 47 4.41 -3.46 1.95
C VAL A 47 4.59 -2.29 0.99
N LEU A 48 3.49 -1.62 0.63
CA LEU A 48 3.53 -0.47 -0.28
C LEU A 48 4.51 0.62 0.15
N PRO A 49 4.39 1.25 1.34
CA PRO A 49 5.27 2.34 1.73
C PRO A 49 6.73 1.92 1.86
N VAL A 50 7.02 0.66 2.20
CA VAL A 50 8.39 0.12 2.18
C VAL A 50 8.97 0.11 0.76
N LEU A 51 8.20 -0.41 -0.22
CA LEU A 51 8.61 -0.40 -1.63
C LEU A 51 8.80 1.03 -2.16
N LEU A 52 7.89 1.94 -1.82
CA LEU A 52 8.00 3.35 -2.20
C LEU A 52 9.26 3.98 -1.60
N ILE A 53 9.47 3.91 -0.29
CA ILE A 53 10.65 4.49 0.36
C ILE A 53 11.95 3.95 -0.27
N PHE A 54 12.01 2.64 -0.54
CA PHE A 54 13.15 2.05 -1.24
C PHE A 54 13.36 2.64 -2.63
N ALA A 55 12.30 2.69 -3.46
CA ALA A 55 12.38 3.22 -4.81
C ALA A 55 12.81 4.69 -4.85
N PHE A 56 12.26 5.53 -3.97
CA PHE A 56 12.59 6.96 -3.89
C PHE A 56 14.02 7.19 -3.41
N LEU A 57 14.50 6.42 -2.43
CA LEU A 57 15.89 6.49 -1.97
C LEU A 57 16.87 6.07 -3.07
N ARG A 58 16.64 4.92 -3.71
CA ARG A 58 17.50 4.45 -4.82
C ARG A 58 17.52 5.46 -5.97
N TYR A 59 16.35 5.98 -6.33
CA TYR A 59 16.22 7.00 -7.35
C TYR A 59 16.98 8.28 -6.98
N ALA A 60 16.79 8.83 -5.77
CA ALA A 60 17.49 10.05 -5.35
C ALA A 60 19.01 9.87 -5.30
N ARG A 61 19.47 8.72 -4.80
CA ARG A 61 20.90 8.37 -4.72
C ARG A 61 21.55 8.28 -6.10
N LYS A 62 20.85 7.73 -7.10
CA LYS A 62 21.34 7.67 -8.49
C LYS A 62 21.72 9.07 -9.01
N TRP A 63 20.90 10.08 -8.72
CA TRP A 63 21.18 11.47 -9.09
C TRP A 63 22.30 12.09 -8.24
N GLU A 64 22.32 11.83 -6.94
CA GLU A 64 23.37 12.31 -6.04
C GLU A 64 24.77 11.82 -6.46
N LEU A 65 24.86 10.59 -6.98
CA LEU A 65 26.09 10.01 -7.51
C LEU A 65 26.44 10.45 -8.95
N GLY A 66 25.65 11.36 -9.56
CA GLY A 66 25.88 11.85 -10.92
C GLY A 66 25.46 10.89 -12.04
N ASN A 67 24.75 9.80 -11.71
CA ASN A 67 24.29 8.79 -12.68
C ASN A 67 22.87 9.07 -13.23
N GLY A 68 22.28 10.24 -12.94
CA GLY A 68 20.90 10.58 -13.33
C GLY A 68 20.60 10.50 -14.83
N HIS A 69 21.61 10.71 -15.68
CA HIS A 69 21.48 10.65 -17.15
C HIS A 69 21.88 9.30 -17.76
N ARG A 70 22.31 8.34 -16.96
CA ARG A 70 22.75 7.02 -17.44
C ARG A 70 21.62 6.01 -17.31
N PHE A 71 21.50 5.09 -18.26
CA PHE A 71 20.72 3.88 -18.07
C PHE A 71 21.60 2.85 -17.36
N ASP A 72 21.20 2.41 -16.16
CA ASP A 72 21.96 1.46 -15.33
C ASP A 72 21.01 0.53 -14.56
N ALA A 73 21.59 -0.33 -13.71
CA ALA A 73 20.83 -1.25 -12.87
C ALA A 73 19.85 -0.54 -11.92
N ASP A 74 20.13 0.69 -11.49
CA ASP A 74 19.22 1.45 -10.63
C ASP A 74 17.98 1.92 -11.37
N THR A 75 18.09 2.28 -12.65
CA THR A 75 16.92 2.58 -13.50
C THR A 75 16.00 1.36 -13.61
N VAL A 76 16.57 0.18 -13.85
CA VAL A 76 15.79 -1.07 -13.95
C VAL A 76 15.18 -1.45 -12.60
N LEU A 77 15.96 -1.38 -11.52
CA LEU A 77 15.51 -1.73 -10.17
C LEU A 77 14.38 -0.81 -9.68
N VAL A 78 14.50 0.50 -9.86
CA VAL A 78 13.43 1.45 -9.52
C VAL A 78 12.17 1.14 -10.34
N GLY A 79 12.31 0.84 -11.64
CA GLY A 79 11.20 0.41 -12.48
C GLY A 79 10.51 -0.85 -11.95
N LEU A 80 11.27 -1.89 -11.65
CA LEU A 80 10.77 -3.16 -11.11
C LEU A 80 10.03 -2.97 -9.78
N VAL A 81 10.62 -2.23 -8.85
CA VAL A 81 10.02 -2.00 -7.53
C VAL A 81 8.75 -1.17 -7.62
N VAL A 82 8.73 -0.14 -8.47
CA VAL A 82 7.53 0.68 -8.66
C VAL A 82 6.43 -0.11 -9.37
N LEU A 83 6.75 -0.91 -10.39
CA LEU A 83 5.79 -1.79 -11.04
C LEU A 83 5.22 -2.82 -10.06
N LEU A 84 6.06 -3.41 -9.22
CA LEU A 84 5.61 -4.29 -8.13
C LEU A 84 4.65 -3.54 -7.21
N ALA A 85 5.01 -2.34 -6.77
CA ALA A 85 4.17 -1.52 -5.89
C ALA A 85 2.79 -1.23 -6.53
N VAL A 86 2.73 -0.94 -7.84
CA VAL A 86 1.47 -0.74 -8.59
C VAL A 86 0.64 -2.02 -8.65
N THR A 87 1.26 -3.18 -8.92
CA THR A 87 0.54 -4.47 -8.96
C THR A 87 0.04 -4.92 -7.58
N VAL A 88 0.72 -4.52 -6.51
CA VAL A 88 0.28 -4.71 -5.12
C VAL A 88 -0.86 -3.75 -4.80
N LYS A 89 -0.75 -2.49 -5.24
CA LYS A 89 -1.75 -1.46 -4.94
C LYS A 89 -1.75 -0.33 -5.96
N LEU A 90 -2.92 -0.06 -6.53
CA LEU A 90 -3.09 0.99 -7.53
C LEU A 90 -2.80 2.40 -6.97
N SER A 91 -2.86 2.60 -5.65
CA SER A 91 -2.46 3.89 -5.04
C SER A 91 -1.00 4.26 -5.33
N ALA A 92 -0.15 3.31 -5.71
CA ALA A 92 1.25 3.53 -6.09
C ALA A 92 1.44 4.14 -7.49
N LEU A 93 0.39 4.26 -8.32
CA LEU A 93 0.49 4.72 -9.71
C LEU A 93 1.35 5.99 -9.90
N PRO A 94 1.23 7.04 -9.06
CA PRO A 94 2.03 8.25 -9.20
C PRO A 94 3.55 8.00 -9.11
N ALA A 95 3.98 6.94 -8.43
CA ALA A 95 5.41 6.59 -8.33
C ALA A 95 6.02 6.18 -9.68
N LEU A 96 5.22 5.83 -10.69
CA LEU A 96 5.69 5.56 -12.07
C LEU A 96 6.42 6.77 -12.68
N LEU A 97 6.17 7.98 -12.17
CA LEU A 97 6.91 9.18 -12.58
C LEU A 97 8.43 9.05 -12.33
N LEU A 98 8.87 8.28 -11.33
CA LEU A 98 10.31 8.08 -11.05
C LEU A 98 11.03 7.33 -12.18
N PRO A 99 10.65 6.08 -12.53
CA PRO A 99 11.30 5.39 -13.64
C PRO A 99 11.04 6.10 -14.98
N LEU A 100 9.85 6.69 -15.20
CA LEU A 100 9.59 7.48 -16.41
C LEU A 100 10.55 8.66 -16.55
N HIS A 101 10.77 9.41 -15.47
CA HIS A 101 11.75 10.49 -15.48
C HIS A 101 13.18 9.98 -15.68
N SER A 102 13.57 8.86 -15.05
CA SER A 102 14.89 8.25 -15.26
C SER A 102 15.10 7.74 -16.70
N LEU A 103 14.05 7.21 -17.34
CA LEU A 103 14.11 6.77 -18.74
C LEU A 103 14.18 7.99 -19.66
N TRP A 104 13.39 9.02 -19.39
CA TRP A 104 13.45 10.28 -20.12
C TRP A 104 14.84 10.93 -20.02
N SER A 105 15.42 11.01 -18.83
CA SER A 105 16.74 11.63 -18.62
C SER A 105 17.88 10.86 -19.29
N SER A 106 17.73 9.54 -19.46
CA SER A 106 18.71 8.65 -20.08
C SER A 106 18.42 8.30 -21.55
N ARG A 107 17.32 8.79 -22.13
CA ARG A 107 16.84 8.42 -23.48
C ARG A 107 17.87 8.54 -24.60
N ARG A 108 18.77 9.52 -24.52
CA ARG A 108 19.84 9.74 -25.51
C ARG A 108 20.95 8.69 -25.43
N ALA A 109 21.10 8.02 -24.28
CA ALA A 109 22.07 6.95 -24.05
C ALA A 109 21.44 5.54 -24.20
N MET A 110 20.12 5.45 -24.44
CA MET A 110 19.43 4.18 -24.57
C MET A 110 19.64 3.57 -25.97
N THR A 111 19.97 2.29 -26.01
CA THR A 111 20.05 1.49 -27.23
C THR A 111 18.73 0.75 -27.45
N ARG A 112 18.54 0.15 -28.63
CA ARG A 112 17.37 -0.73 -28.87
C ARG A 112 17.26 -1.85 -27.84
N GLY A 113 18.38 -2.45 -27.43
CA GLY A 113 18.41 -3.49 -26.40
C GLY A 113 17.88 -3.00 -25.04
N HIS A 114 18.21 -1.78 -24.63
CA HIS A 114 17.69 -1.20 -23.39
C HIS A 114 16.17 -1.00 -23.46
N TRP A 115 15.64 -0.53 -24.60
CA TRP A 115 14.18 -0.39 -24.78
C TRP A 115 13.47 -1.74 -24.77
N LEU A 116 14.04 -2.76 -25.43
CA LEU A 116 13.51 -4.13 -25.40
C LEU A 116 13.51 -4.71 -23.99
N LEU A 117 14.56 -4.46 -23.20
CA LEU A 117 14.61 -4.86 -21.79
C LEU A 117 13.48 -4.20 -20.98
N VAL A 118 13.31 -2.88 -21.11
CA VAL A 118 12.25 -2.14 -20.41
C VAL A 118 10.87 -2.65 -20.81
N ALA A 119 10.63 -2.82 -22.11
CA ALA A 119 9.37 -3.37 -22.62
C ALA A 119 9.13 -4.80 -22.10
N GLY A 120 10.15 -5.65 -22.12
CA GLY A 120 10.09 -7.02 -21.59
C GLY A 120 9.74 -7.05 -20.10
N VAL A 121 10.34 -6.19 -19.28
CA VAL A 121 10.02 -6.07 -17.86
C VAL A 121 8.57 -5.62 -17.65
N VAL A 122 8.13 -4.57 -18.35
CA VAL A 122 6.76 -4.06 -18.25
C VAL A 122 5.75 -5.13 -18.63
N CYS A 123 5.94 -5.80 -19.78
CA CYS A 123 5.07 -6.89 -20.23
C CYS A 123 5.07 -8.06 -19.25
N CYS A 124 6.24 -8.50 -18.78
CA CYS A 124 6.35 -9.63 -17.86
C CYS A 124 5.63 -9.39 -16.53
N MET A 125 5.60 -8.15 -16.03
CA MET A 125 4.94 -7.82 -14.77
C MET A 125 3.46 -7.49 -14.94
N LEU A 126 3.11 -6.67 -15.94
CA LEU A 126 1.74 -6.18 -16.09
C LEU A 126 0.82 -7.17 -16.78
N THR A 127 1.31 -7.95 -17.75
CA THR A 127 0.44 -8.88 -18.50
C THR A 127 -0.20 -9.93 -17.59
N PRO A 128 0.53 -10.65 -16.72
CA PRO A 128 -0.11 -11.62 -15.81
C PRO A 128 -1.09 -10.97 -14.83
N TRP A 129 -0.80 -9.74 -14.38
CA TRP A 129 -1.67 -9.00 -13.47
C TRP A 129 -2.98 -8.57 -14.14
N LEU A 130 -2.91 -8.04 -15.37
CA LEU A 130 -4.09 -7.67 -16.17
C LEU A 130 -4.92 -8.90 -16.57
N VAL A 131 -4.26 -9.98 -17.01
CA VAL A 131 -4.93 -11.25 -17.34
C VAL A 131 -5.64 -11.81 -16.12
N ARG A 132 -4.99 -11.79 -14.94
CA ARG A 132 -5.63 -12.19 -13.67
C ARG A 132 -6.85 -11.34 -13.38
N GLY A 133 -6.80 -10.02 -13.61
CA GLY A 133 -7.96 -9.13 -13.47
C GLY A 133 -9.15 -9.60 -14.31
N VAL A 134 -8.92 -9.84 -15.61
CA VAL A 134 -9.95 -10.31 -16.54
C VAL A 134 -10.49 -11.68 -16.16
N LEU A 135 -9.62 -12.62 -15.80
CA LEU A 135 -10.03 -13.97 -15.41
C LEU A 135 -10.87 -13.99 -14.13
N LEU A 136 -10.56 -13.13 -13.15
CA LEU A 136 -11.26 -13.11 -11.86
C LEU A 136 -12.54 -12.26 -11.87
N SER A 137 -12.63 -11.24 -12.73
CA SER A 137 -13.70 -10.23 -12.63
C SER A 137 -14.34 -9.85 -13.96
N GLY A 138 -13.72 -10.16 -15.09
CA GLY A 138 -14.08 -9.62 -16.40
C GLY A 138 -13.62 -8.18 -16.63
N TYR A 139 -12.85 -7.57 -15.72
CA TYR A 139 -12.27 -6.22 -15.84
C TYR A 139 -10.74 -6.27 -15.88
N LEU A 140 -10.11 -5.37 -16.64
CA LEU A 140 -8.64 -5.26 -16.66
C LEU A 140 -8.06 -4.87 -15.30
N ILE A 141 -8.71 -3.91 -14.63
CA ILE A 141 -8.33 -3.42 -13.31
C ILE A 141 -9.61 -3.33 -12.47
N TYR A 142 -9.86 -4.31 -11.62
CA TYR A 142 -11.00 -4.30 -10.70
C TYR A 142 -10.68 -3.51 -9.42
N PRO A 143 -11.57 -2.67 -8.88
CA PRO A 143 -12.92 -2.31 -9.35
C PRO A 143 -12.96 -0.96 -10.09
N VAL A 144 -12.11 -0.73 -11.10
CA VAL A 144 -12.14 0.52 -11.88
C VAL A 144 -13.24 0.43 -12.94
N ALA A 145 -14.44 0.93 -12.61
CA ALA A 145 -15.62 0.82 -13.46
C ALA A 145 -15.47 1.52 -14.84
N ALA A 146 -14.58 2.51 -14.94
CA ALA A 146 -14.31 3.22 -16.20
C ALA A 146 -13.58 2.37 -17.26
N LEU A 147 -12.94 1.26 -16.86
CA LEU A 147 -12.16 0.38 -17.75
C LEU A 147 -12.96 -0.87 -18.14
N ASP A 148 -14.18 -0.64 -18.63
CA ASP A 148 -15.12 -1.66 -19.08
C ASP A 148 -14.93 -1.95 -20.58
N TRP A 149 -13.87 -2.68 -20.95
CA TRP A 149 -13.52 -2.93 -22.36
C TRP A 149 -13.63 -4.39 -22.81
N ILE A 150 -13.76 -5.33 -21.86
CA ILE A 150 -13.73 -6.77 -22.13
C ILE A 150 -15.12 -7.37 -21.89
N THR A 151 -15.63 -8.16 -22.82
CA THR A 151 -16.93 -8.84 -22.68
C THR A 151 -16.72 -10.34 -22.52
N VAL A 152 -17.10 -10.88 -21.36
CA VAL A 152 -17.01 -12.31 -21.00
C VAL A 152 -18.25 -12.72 -20.20
N ASP A 153 -18.59 -14.01 -20.20
CA ASP A 153 -19.81 -14.51 -19.56
C ASP A 153 -19.76 -14.48 -18.02
N TRP A 154 -18.58 -14.50 -17.40
CA TRP A 154 -18.40 -14.41 -15.94
C TRP A 154 -18.25 -12.98 -15.40
N LYS A 155 -18.42 -11.97 -16.25
CA LYS A 155 -18.11 -10.58 -15.91
C LYS A 155 -18.99 -10.06 -14.79
N ILE A 156 -18.40 -9.45 -13.77
CA ILE A 156 -19.15 -8.83 -12.67
C ILE A 156 -20.02 -7.69 -13.20
N PRO A 157 -21.31 -7.58 -12.80
CA PRO A 157 -22.17 -6.49 -13.26
C PRO A 157 -21.62 -5.10 -12.90
N LEU A 158 -21.75 -4.14 -13.83
CA LEU A 158 -21.21 -2.78 -13.67
C LEU A 158 -21.67 -2.10 -12.38
N ALA A 159 -22.95 -2.25 -12.01
CA ALA A 159 -23.49 -1.67 -10.77
C ALA A 159 -22.77 -2.19 -9.52
N SER A 160 -22.39 -3.47 -9.49
CA SER A 160 -21.63 -4.06 -8.39
C SER A 160 -20.20 -3.52 -8.35
N VAL A 161 -19.56 -3.34 -9.51
CA VAL A 161 -18.22 -2.73 -9.59
C VAL A 161 -18.24 -1.28 -9.11
N GLN A 162 -19.23 -0.49 -9.51
CA GLN A 162 -19.42 0.88 -9.05
C GLN A 162 -19.63 0.93 -7.54
N LYS A 163 -20.47 0.05 -7.00
CA LYS A 163 -20.70 -0.07 -5.55
C LYS A 163 -19.41 -0.38 -4.80
N GLU A 164 -18.58 -1.29 -5.29
CA GLU A 164 -17.27 -1.59 -4.70
C GLU A 164 -16.33 -0.37 -4.73
N GLN A 165 -16.28 0.33 -5.86
CA GLN A 165 -15.49 1.56 -5.99
C GLN A 165 -15.97 2.63 -4.99
N TYR A 166 -17.27 2.80 -4.82
CA TYR A 166 -17.85 3.73 -3.85
C TYR A 166 -17.49 3.35 -2.42
N MET A 167 -17.57 2.06 -2.08
CA MET A 167 -17.20 1.58 -0.75
C MET A 167 -15.74 1.91 -0.43
N ILE A 168 -14.81 1.69 -1.36
CA ILE A 168 -13.39 2.02 -1.17
C ILE A 168 -13.22 3.53 -0.90
N THR A 169 -13.86 4.40 -1.69
CA THR A 169 -13.74 5.85 -1.53
C THR A 169 -14.40 6.34 -0.23
N ASN A 170 -15.64 5.93 0.05
CA ASN A 170 -16.38 6.35 1.24
C ASN A 170 -15.74 5.87 2.55
N VAL A 171 -15.23 4.64 2.57
CA VAL A 171 -14.45 4.12 3.72
C VAL A 171 -13.17 4.93 3.89
N GLY A 172 -12.45 5.26 2.81
CA GLY A 172 -11.26 6.09 2.89
C GLY A 172 -11.52 7.52 3.36
N GLN A 173 -12.66 8.10 2.94
CA GLN A 173 -13.15 9.39 3.42
C GLN A 173 -13.72 9.34 4.84
N TRP A 174 -13.88 8.15 5.44
CA TRP A 174 -14.52 7.97 6.74
C TRP A 174 -15.90 8.64 6.81
N THR A 175 -16.69 8.59 5.73
CA THR A 175 -17.99 9.28 5.69
C THR A 175 -19.02 8.62 6.59
N THR A 176 -19.92 9.41 7.19
CA THR A 176 -21.17 8.90 7.78
C THR A 176 -22.21 8.50 6.74
N HIS A 177 -21.94 8.80 5.46
CA HIS A 177 -22.74 8.40 4.32
C HIS A 177 -22.70 6.87 4.11
N PRO A 178 -23.81 6.23 3.69
CA PRO A 178 -23.80 4.81 3.34
C PRO A 178 -22.71 4.51 2.31
N THR A 179 -21.82 3.57 2.63
CA THR A 179 -20.59 3.31 1.87
C THR A 179 -20.85 2.85 0.44
N CYS A 180 -22.01 2.24 0.19
CA CYS A 180 -22.42 1.72 -1.11
C CYS A 180 -23.03 2.76 -2.07
N LEU A 181 -23.27 3.98 -1.61
CA LEU A 181 -23.82 5.06 -2.43
C LEU A 181 -22.71 5.93 -3.03
N PRO A 182 -22.98 6.68 -4.11
CA PRO A 182 -21.99 7.56 -4.71
C PRO A 182 -21.32 8.50 -3.69
N PRO A 183 -19.98 8.64 -3.71
CA PRO A 183 -19.27 9.40 -2.68
C PRO A 183 -19.53 10.89 -2.73
N HIS A 184 -19.38 11.54 -1.58
CA HIS A 184 -19.43 13.00 -1.50
C HIS A 184 -18.31 13.63 -2.34
N GLN A 185 -18.68 14.54 -3.23
CA GLN A 185 -17.72 15.24 -4.09
C GLN A 185 -17.20 16.51 -3.43
N ALA A 186 -18.02 17.20 -2.63
CA ALA A 186 -17.65 18.46 -2.01
C ALA A 186 -16.81 18.22 -0.75
N LEU A 187 -15.61 18.81 -0.71
CA LEU A 187 -14.68 18.68 0.42
C LEU A 187 -15.32 19.07 1.77
N ALA A 188 -16.13 20.12 1.80
CA ALA A 188 -16.80 20.59 3.01
C ALA A 188 -17.74 19.54 3.65
N GLN A 189 -18.22 18.56 2.89
CA GLN A 189 -19.15 17.53 3.38
C GLN A 189 -18.44 16.42 4.15
N TRP A 190 -17.17 16.13 3.84
CA TRP A 190 -16.47 14.96 4.40
C TRP A 190 -15.14 15.29 5.07
N VAL A 191 -14.37 16.27 4.58
CA VAL A 191 -13.03 16.59 5.10
C VAL A 191 -13.01 16.93 6.58
N PRO A 192 -13.95 17.75 7.13
CA PRO A 192 -13.92 18.07 8.56
C PRO A 192 -14.07 16.82 9.43
N HIS A 193 -15.00 15.94 9.09
CA HIS A 193 -15.21 14.70 9.84
C HIS A 193 -14.04 13.73 9.64
N TRP A 194 -13.60 13.52 8.40
CA TRP A 194 -12.42 12.74 8.06
C TRP A 194 -11.19 13.15 8.87
N TRP A 195 -10.90 14.45 8.95
CA TRP A 195 -9.77 14.99 9.71
C TRP A 195 -9.85 14.62 11.19
N LEU A 196 -11.03 14.76 11.80
CA LEU A 196 -11.27 14.45 13.21
C LEU A 196 -11.16 12.94 13.54
N THR A 197 -11.39 12.06 12.55
CA THR A 197 -11.20 10.60 12.72
C THR A 197 -9.73 10.16 12.66
N GLN A 198 -8.84 11.01 12.14
CA GLN A 198 -7.41 10.70 12.09
C GLN A 198 -6.76 10.85 13.47
N SER A 199 -5.83 9.95 13.79
CA SER A 199 -5.03 10.12 15.01
C SER A 199 -4.13 11.36 14.91
N ASN A 200 -3.77 11.95 16.05
CA ASN A 200 -2.86 13.10 16.12
C ASN A 200 -1.54 12.87 15.37
N PHE A 201 -1.04 11.64 15.40
CA PHE A 201 0.16 11.25 14.63
C PHE A 201 -0.07 11.35 13.12
N MET A 202 -1.18 10.79 12.64
CA MET A 202 -1.54 10.82 11.21
C MET A 202 -1.75 12.25 10.73
N GLN A 203 -2.48 13.06 11.50
CA GLN A 203 -2.64 14.50 11.25
C GLN A 203 -1.27 15.20 11.19
N GLY A 204 -0.37 14.92 12.13
CA GLY A 204 0.98 15.47 12.15
C GLY A 204 1.79 15.13 10.90
N VAL A 205 1.72 13.90 10.40
CA VAL A 205 2.36 13.48 9.15
C VAL A 205 1.77 14.21 7.94
N MET A 206 0.44 14.36 7.88
CA MET A 206 -0.23 15.11 6.82
C MET A 206 0.11 16.61 6.84
N LEU A 207 0.16 17.22 8.03
CA LEU A 207 0.58 18.62 8.20
C LEU A 207 2.06 18.81 7.86
N LEU A 208 2.93 17.85 8.21
CA LEU A 208 4.33 17.89 7.82
C LEU A 208 4.49 17.79 6.30
N ALA A 209 3.74 16.89 5.66
CA ALA A 209 3.67 16.80 4.21
C ALA A 209 3.22 18.14 3.62
N ALA A 210 2.08 18.69 4.05
CA ALA A 210 1.54 19.96 3.58
C ALA A 210 2.50 21.15 3.79
N GLY A 211 3.12 21.23 4.96
CA GLY A 211 4.08 22.28 5.31
C GLY A 211 5.44 22.15 4.61
N SER A 212 5.72 21.02 3.96
CA SER A 212 7.00 20.77 3.27
C SER A 212 7.21 21.62 2.00
N VAL A 213 6.17 22.31 1.50
CA VAL A 213 6.28 23.18 0.32
C VAL A 213 7.27 24.33 0.53
N VAL A 214 7.18 25.01 1.67
CA VAL A 214 8.05 26.16 1.99
C VAL A 214 9.54 25.77 2.02
N PRO A 215 9.98 24.76 2.80
CA PRO A 215 11.38 24.33 2.80
C PRO A 215 11.80 23.75 1.45
N ALA A 216 10.91 23.11 0.68
CA ALA A 216 11.21 22.62 -0.66
C ALA A 216 11.56 23.77 -1.62
N ILE A 217 10.74 24.84 -1.63
CA ILE A 217 10.97 26.04 -2.43
C ILE A 217 12.29 26.70 -2.03
N ILE A 218 12.54 26.88 -0.72
CA ILE A 218 13.77 27.50 -0.22
C ILE A 218 14.99 26.67 -0.65
N ARG A 219 14.95 25.35 -0.44
CA ARG A 219 16.06 24.44 -0.72
C ARG A 219 16.40 24.36 -2.20
N TRP A 220 15.40 24.13 -3.03
CA TRP A 220 15.60 23.89 -4.46
C TRP A 220 15.49 25.15 -5.30
N ARG A 221 15.45 26.34 -4.70
CA ARG A 221 15.59 27.62 -5.42
C ARG A 221 16.90 27.69 -6.24
N LYS A 222 17.97 27.06 -5.75
CA LYS A 222 19.26 26.94 -6.44
C LYS A 222 19.51 25.47 -6.81
N PHE A 223 18.95 25.05 -7.94
CA PHE A 223 19.05 23.67 -8.44
C PHE A 223 20.51 23.28 -8.72
N SER A 224 21.00 22.25 -8.01
CA SER A 224 22.16 21.49 -8.44
C SER A 224 21.70 20.19 -9.10
N SER A 225 22.50 19.66 -10.03
CA SER A 225 22.20 18.38 -10.70
C SER A 225 22.12 17.19 -9.74
N GLN A 226 22.83 17.27 -8.62
CA GLN A 226 22.81 16.25 -7.56
C GLN A 226 21.49 16.27 -6.76
N GLU A 227 20.84 17.44 -6.65
CA GLU A 227 19.55 17.58 -5.97
C GLU A 227 18.35 17.29 -6.87
N THR A 228 18.53 17.14 -8.18
CA THR A 228 17.43 16.86 -9.12
C THR A 228 16.63 15.60 -8.74
N GLY A 229 17.31 14.52 -8.33
CA GLY A 229 16.63 13.30 -7.88
C GLY A 229 15.82 13.50 -6.60
N TRP A 230 16.32 14.33 -5.68
CA TRP A 230 15.61 14.68 -4.45
C TRP A 230 14.38 15.54 -4.77
N ALA A 231 14.54 16.61 -5.56
CA ALA A 231 13.43 17.48 -5.95
C ALA A 231 12.35 16.74 -6.76
N ALA A 232 12.74 15.95 -7.76
CA ALA A 232 11.82 15.15 -8.56
C ALA A 232 11.12 14.06 -7.73
N GLY A 233 11.85 13.45 -6.79
CA GLY A 233 11.29 12.53 -5.81
C GLY A 233 10.24 13.24 -4.95
N TRP A 234 10.55 14.38 -4.34
CA TRP A 234 9.59 15.13 -3.54
C TRP A 234 8.33 15.53 -4.32
N LEU A 235 8.49 16.03 -5.55
CA LEU A 235 7.35 16.38 -6.41
C LEU A 235 6.49 15.14 -6.72
N THR A 236 7.12 14.01 -7.02
CA THR A 236 6.41 12.75 -7.26
C THR A 236 5.66 12.30 -6.01
N ALA A 237 6.26 12.45 -4.81
CA ALA A 237 5.60 12.14 -3.56
C ALA A 237 4.40 13.05 -3.28
N TRP A 238 4.53 14.34 -3.58
CA TRP A 238 3.43 15.29 -3.48
C TRP A 238 2.27 14.98 -4.42
N LEU A 239 2.57 14.70 -5.69
CA LEU A 239 1.56 14.25 -6.65
C LEU A 239 0.92 12.93 -6.20
N GLY A 240 1.70 12.04 -5.58
CA GLY A 240 1.21 10.84 -4.91
C GLY A 240 0.25 11.12 -3.76
N GLY A 241 0.58 12.08 -2.90
CA GLY A 241 -0.29 12.54 -1.82
C GLY A 241 -1.59 13.17 -2.34
N VAL A 242 -1.52 14.00 -3.39
CA VAL A 242 -2.71 14.56 -4.02
C VAL A 242 -3.58 13.46 -4.62
N PHE A 243 -3.00 12.53 -5.37
CA PHE A 243 -3.72 11.39 -5.94
C PHE A 243 -4.41 10.56 -4.85
N TRP A 244 -3.69 10.23 -3.78
CA TRP A 244 -4.23 9.51 -2.62
C TRP A 244 -5.44 10.22 -2.00
N PHE A 245 -5.32 11.54 -1.78
CA PHE A 245 -6.37 12.33 -1.14
C PHE A 245 -7.69 12.31 -1.91
N TRP A 246 -7.62 12.33 -3.24
CA TRP A 246 -8.81 12.28 -4.11
C TRP A 246 -9.32 10.88 -4.39
N ALA A 247 -8.45 9.88 -4.47
CA ALA A 247 -8.85 8.51 -4.81
C ALA A 247 -9.49 7.78 -3.62
N ALA A 248 -8.77 7.72 -2.49
CA ALA A 248 -9.19 7.03 -1.27
C ALA A 248 -8.30 7.49 -0.10
N PRO A 249 -8.72 8.52 0.67
CA PRO A 249 -7.89 9.19 1.67
C PRO A 249 -7.74 8.41 3.00
N ASP A 250 -7.68 7.08 2.95
CA ASP A 250 -7.29 6.26 4.11
C ASP A 250 -5.77 6.40 4.32
N TYR A 251 -5.32 6.84 5.50
CA TYR A 251 -3.90 7.09 5.81
C TYR A 251 -2.97 5.94 5.36
N ARG A 252 -3.41 4.68 5.51
CA ARG A 252 -2.59 3.51 5.17
C ARG A 252 -2.29 3.39 3.67
N PHE A 253 -3.06 4.07 2.81
CA PHE A 253 -2.88 4.03 1.35
C PHE A 253 -1.86 5.06 0.85
N GLY A 254 -1.68 6.16 1.61
CA GLY A 254 -0.88 7.32 1.21
C GLY A 254 0.40 7.54 2.04
N VAL A 255 0.53 6.87 3.19
CA VAL A 255 1.62 7.14 4.17
C VAL A 255 3.02 7.15 3.56
N GLY A 256 3.33 6.27 2.60
CA GLY A 256 4.64 6.27 1.92
C GLY A 256 4.93 7.59 1.22
N PHE A 257 3.95 8.11 0.47
CA PHE A 257 4.06 9.41 -0.19
C PHE A 257 4.10 10.57 0.82
N LEU A 258 3.24 10.53 1.84
CA LEU A 258 3.17 11.59 2.86
C LEU A 258 4.48 11.72 3.65
N LEU A 259 5.07 10.59 4.07
CA LEU A 259 6.36 10.58 4.78
C LEU A 259 7.49 11.12 3.90
N ILE A 260 7.56 10.70 2.63
CA ILE A 260 8.59 11.19 1.71
C ILE A 260 8.38 12.69 1.45
N ALA A 261 7.17 13.11 1.09
CA ALA A 261 6.83 14.51 0.84
C ALA A 261 7.18 15.38 2.06
N GLY A 262 6.80 14.93 3.26
CA GLY A 262 7.03 15.62 4.51
C GLY A 262 8.48 15.71 4.93
N LEU A 263 9.32 14.70 4.65
CA LEU A 263 10.69 14.63 5.17
C LEU A 263 11.75 15.09 4.18
N TRP A 264 11.59 14.85 2.88
CA TRP A 264 12.63 15.09 1.87
C TRP A 264 13.29 16.48 1.91
N PRO A 265 12.52 17.58 1.98
CA PRO A 265 13.10 18.92 1.98
C PRO A 265 13.97 19.20 3.21
N TRP A 266 13.70 18.51 4.31
CA TRP A 266 14.40 18.69 5.59
C TRP A 266 15.67 17.86 5.73
N LEU A 267 15.86 16.85 4.87
CA LEU A 267 17.06 16.03 4.90
C LEU A 267 18.29 16.88 4.55
N ASN A 268 19.22 17.04 5.50
CA ASN A 268 20.37 17.96 5.51
C ASN A 268 20.11 19.43 5.87
N LEU A 269 18.89 19.85 6.22
CA LEU A 269 18.70 21.15 6.90
C LEU A 269 19.14 21.06 8.36
N VAL A 270 19.08 19.87 8.95
CA VAL A 270 19.77 19.55 10.21
C VAL A 270 21.28 19.47 9.92
N PRO A 271 22.15 20.15 10.69
CA PRO A 271 23.56 20.30 10.34
C PRO A 271 24.22 18.95 10.06
N THR A 272 24.84 18.85 8.88
CA THR A 272 25.66 17.72 8.40
C THR A 272 26.97 17.53 9.16
N ARG A 273 27.17 18.28 10.25
CA ARG A 273 28.20 18.03 11.26
C ARG A 273 27.53 17.41 12.47
N PRO A 274 28.08 16.33 13.06
CA PRO A 274 27.50 15.70 14.24
C PRO A 274 27.52 16.70 15.39
N ARG A 275 26.45 17.48 15.57
CA ARG A 275 26.16 18.13 16.84
C ARG A 275 25.75 17.01 17.78
N SER A 276 26.72 16.62 18.61
CA SER A 276 26.68 15.65 19.71
C SER A 276 26.20 14.24 19.34
N GLY A 277 26.98 13.23 19.72
CA GLY A 277 26.74 11.82 19.38
C GLY A 277 25.34 11.30 19.71
N ALA A 278 24.59 11.91 20.63
CA ALA A 278 23.28 11.42 21.06
C ALA A 278 22.13 11.64 20.05
N ILE A 279 22.08 12.80 19.37
CA ILE A 279 20.97 13.10 18.45
C ILE A 279 20.99 12.11 17.28
N ALA A 280 22.19 11.75 16.79
CA ALA A 280 22.35 10.83 15.68
C ALA A 280 21.76 9.44 15.90
N TRP A 281 21.68 9.00 17.16
CA TRP A 281 21.09 7.73 17.53
C TRP A 281 19.61 7.83 17.85
N LEU A 282 19.00 9.02 17.86
CA LEU A 282 17.62 9.22 18.30
C LEU A 282 16.62 8.30 17.58
N PRO A 283 16.59 8.16 16.24
CA PRO A 283 15.63 7.26 15.60
C PRO A 283 15.84 5.78 15.98
N VAL A 284 17.10 5.38 16.17
CA VAL A 284 17.45 4.03 16.62
C VAL A 284 17.00 3.82 18.06
N LEU A 285 17.24 4.80 18.94
CA LEU A 285 16.80 4.77 20.33
C LEU A 285 15.27 4.76 20.44
N LEU A 286 14.57 5.51 19.60
CA LEU A 286 13.10 5.50 19.52
C LEU A 286 12.59 4.13 19.07
N THR A 287 13.23 3.52 18.08
CA THR A 287 12.89 2.17 17.62
C THR A 287 13.13 1.12 18.73
N LEU A 288 14.23 1.23 19.45
CA LEU A 288 14.54 0.33 20.58
C LEU A 288 13.56 0.53 21.73
N ALA A 289 13.25 1.78 22.09
CA ALA A 289 12.28 2.11 23.12
C ALA A 289 10.88 1.60 22.77
N TRP A 290 10.46 1.78 21.51
CA TRP A 290 9.21 1.20 21.01
C TRP A 290 9.23 -0.33 21.09
N GLY A 291 10.31 -0.98 20.63
CA GLY A 291 10.44 -2.43 20.71
C GLY A 291 10.34 -2.95 22.15
N LEU A 292 11.01 -2.29 23.10
CA LEU A 292 10.91 -2.62 24.53
C LEU A 292 9.49 -2.41 25.07
N HIS A 293 8.82 -1.33 24.67
CA HIS A 293 7.43 -1.09 25.05
C HIS A 293 6.50 -2.19 24.50
N SER A 294 6.69 -2.59 23.25
CA SER A 294 5.92 -3.66 22.60
C SER A 294 6.16 -5.05 23.20
N LEU A 295 7.24 -5.26 23.96
CA LEU A 295 7.45 -6.52 24.70
C LEU A 295 6.53 -6.66 25.92
N ARG A 296 5.83 -5.59 26.35
CA ARG A 296 4.89 -5.64 27.47
C ARG A 296 3.86 -6.76 27.32
N ASP A 297 3.21 -6.85 26.17
CA ASP A 297 2.12 -7.83 25.94
C ASP A 297 2.66 -9.27 25.84
N PRO A 298 3.73 -9.55 25.06
CA PRO A 298 4.42 -10.84 25.11
C PRO A 298 4.84 -11.27 26.51
N VAL A 299 5.42 -10.35 27.32
CA VAL A 299 5.84 -10.65 28.69
C VAL A 299 4.64 -10.94 29.59
N TYR A 300 3.54 -10.19 29.44
CA TYR A 300 2.30 -10.44 30.16
C TYR A 300 1.70 -11.81 29.80
N GLN A 301 1.68 -12.17 28.50
CA GLN A 301 1.20 -13.46 28.02
C GLN A 301 2.10 -14.60 28.48
N LEU A 302 3.43 -14.43 28.48
CA LEU A 302 4.36 -15.41 29.03
C LEU A 302 4.09 -15.67 30.52
N ARG A 303 3.78 -14.62 31.29
CA ARG A 303 3.49 -14.75 32.73
C ARG A 303 2.12 -15.37 33.02
N THR A 304 1.09 -15.04 32.23
CA THR A 304 -0.31 -15.40 32.53
C THR A 304 -0.82 -16.61 31.74
N GLN A 305 -0.25 -16.86 30.56
CA GLN A 305 -0.68 -17.89 29.61
C GLN A 305 0.55 -18.55 28.92
N PRO A 306 1.50 -19.14 29.68
CA PRO A 306 2.77 -19.63 29.15
C PRO A 306 2.61 -20.71 28.08
N GLN A 307 1.60 -21.57 28.17
CA GLN A 307 1.33 -22.60 27.17
C GLN A 307 0.89 -21.98 25.83
N THR A 308 -0.07 -21.06 25.85
CA THR A 308 -0.53 -20.32 24.67
C THR A 308 0.63 -19.52 24.05
N PHE A 309 1.47 -18.89 24.89
CA PHE A 309 2.65 -18.17 24.44
C PHE A 309 3.66 -19.09 23.73
N ALA A 310 3.97 -20.25 24.32
CA ALA A 310 4.89 -21.23 23.73
C ALA A 310 4.38 -21.77 22.39
N GLN A 311 3.07 -22.01 22.25
CA GLN A 311 2.48 -22.41 20.98
C GLN A 311 2.64 -21.31 19.91
N ARG A 312 2.39 -20.06 20.29
CA ARG A 312 2.50 -18.88 19.41
C ARG A 312 3.92 -18.57 18.96
N LEU A 313 4.94 -19.10 19.65
CA LEU A 313 6.35 -18.94 19.27
C LEU A 313 6.69 -19.74 18.01
N LEU A 314 6.03 -20.89 17.81
CA LEU A 314 6.26 -21.79 16.67
C LEU A 314 5.22 -21.61 15.57
N TRP A 315 3.95 -21.46 15.94
CA TRP A 315 2.83 -21.37 15.00
C TRP A 315 1.91 -20.20 15.34
N PRO A 316 1.43 -19.42 14.36
CA PRO A 316 0.42 -18.40 14.63
C PRO A 316 -0.85 -19.03 15.21
N ALA A 317 -1.62 -18.25 15.96
CA ALA A 317 -2.91 -18.70 16.45
C ALA A 317 -3.80 -19.16 15.29
N ALA A 318 -4.54 -20.26 15.48
CA ALA A 318 -5.49 -20.74 14.48
C ALA A 318 -6.54 -19.65 14.21
N ALA A 319 -6.95 -19.52 12.94
CA ALA A 319 -8.07 -18.66 12.59
C ALA A 319 -9.34 -19.11 13.34
N PRO A 320 -10.18 -18.17 13.80
CA PRO A 320 -11.46 -18.50 14.41
C PRO A 320 -12.28 -19.47 13.57
N ALA A 321 -12.85 -20.47 14.23
CA ALA A 321 -13.86 -21.34 13.62
C ALA A 321 -15.24 -20.71 13.88
N VAL A 322 -15.96 -20.39 12.80
CA VAL A 322 -17.31 -19.82 12.88
C VAL A 322 -18.35 -20.83 12.38
N PRO A 323 -19.52 -20.95 13.03
CA PRO A 323 -20.61 -21.74 12.50
C PRO A 323 -21.08 -21.15 11.17
N THR A 324 -21.35 -22.02 10.20
CA THR A 324 -21.85 -21.63 8.87
C THR A 324 -23.17 -22.32 8.58
N LEU A 325 -24.06 -21.65 7.85
CA LEU A 325 -25.26 -22.25 7.27
C LEU A 325 -25.05 -22.49 5.77
N LEU A 326 -25.58 -23.59 5.25
CA LEU A 326 -25.60 -23.83 3.80
C LEU A 326 -26.85 -23.19 3.21
N LEU A 327 -26.64 -22.19 2.35
CA LEU A 327 -27.69 -21.55 1.56
C LEU A 327 -27.61 -22.04 0.11
N LYS A 328 -28.76 -22.03 -0.55
CA LYS A 328 -28.92 -22.47 -1.94
C LYS A 328 -29.31 -21.28 -2.82
N PRO A 329 -28.35 -20.44 -3.25
CA PRO A 329 -28.65 -19.26 -4.06
C PRO A 329 -29.19 -19.58 -5.45
N SER A 330 -28.89 -20.78 -5.98
CA SER A 330 -29.35 -21.23 -7.29
C SER A 330 -29.40 -22.77 -7.37
N LYS A 331 -29.94 -23.30 -8.47
CA LYS A 331 -30.02 -24.75 -8.68
C LYS A 331 -28.62 -25.35 -8.85
N GLY A 332 -28.25 -26.25 -7.93
CA GLY A 332 -26.98 -26.98 -7.99
C GLY A 332 -25.81 -26.25 -7.32
N LEU A 333 -26.03 -25.08 -6.72
CA LEU A 333 -25.02 -24.35 -5.96
C LEU A 333 -25.40 -24.29 -4.48
N LEU A 334 -24.50 -24.75 -3.62
CA LEU A 334 -24.57 -24.57 -2.18
C LEU A 334 -23.42 -23.67 -1.74
N VAL A 335 -23.75 -22.62 -0.98
CA VAL A 335 -22.76 -21.66 -0.46
C VAL A 335 -22.89 -21.60 1.05
N ARG A 336 -21.75 -21.67 1.73
CA ARG A 336 -21.69 -21.45 3.18
C ARG A 336 -21.76 -19.97 3.48
N VAL A 337 -22.55 -19.60 4.48
CA VAL A 337 -22.65 -18.24 5.00
C VAL A 337 -22.38 -18.26 6.50
N PRO A 338 -21.46 -17.42 7.01
CA PRO A 338 -21.16 -17.36 8.44
C PRO A 338 -22.40 -16.89 9.21
N GLN A 339 -22.74 -17.59 10.30
CA GLN A 339 -23.86 -17.20 11.16
C GLN A 339 -23.49 -16.03 12.09
N VAL A 340 -22.19 -15.80 12.30
CA VAL A 340 -21.68 -14.74 13.17
C VAL A 340 -20.63 -13.93 12.40
N GLY A 341 -20.83 -12.61 12.37
CA GLY A 341 -19.95 -11.68 11.65
C GLY A 341 -19.99 -11.88 10.14
N ILE A 342 -19.01 -11.29 9.45
CA ILE A 342 -18.96 -11.27 7.97
C ILE A 342 -17.90 -12.20 7.37
N GLN A 343 -17.09 -12.87 8.19
CA GLN A 343 -15.91 -13.59 7.76
C GLN A 343 -16.12 -15.10 7.78
N CYS A 344 -15.74 -15.76 6.68
CA CYS A 344 -15.77 -17.22 6.56
C CYS A 344 -14.57 -17.93 7.19
N TRP A 345 -13.48 -17.21 7.47
CA TRP A 345 -12.22 -17.77 7.97
C TRP A 345 -11.77 -18.99 7.16
N ASN A 346 -11.57 -20.14 7.81
CA ASN A 346 -11.17 -21.41 7.18
C ASN A 346 -12.36 -22.35 6.91
N ALA A 347 -13.60 -21.84 6.84
CA ALA A 347 -14.75 -22.65 6.47
C ALA A 347 -14.57 -23.26 5.07
N PRO A 348 -15.08 -24.48 4.81
CA PRO A 348 -14.97 -25.10 3.50
C PRO A 348 -15.57 -24.24 2.38
N LEU A 349 -14.92 -24.22 1.21
CA LEU A 349 -15.39 -23.46 0.05
C LEU A 349 -16.57 -24.16 -0.66
N PRO A 350 -17.48 -23.41 -1.33
CA PRO A 350 -17.52 -21.95 -1.38
C PRO A 350 -18.18 -21.37 -0.11
N CYS A 351 -17.61 -20.27 0.38
CA CYS A 351 -18.17 -19.50 1.48
C CYS A 351 -18.14 -18.01 1.14
N ALA A 352 -19.25 -17.31 1.41
CA ALA A 352 -19.38 -15.88 1.18
C ALA A 352 -20.22 -15.25 2.29
N THR A 353 -20.00 -13.96 2.58
CA THR A 353 -20.83 -13.20 3.51
C THR A 353 -22.29 -13.19 3.07
N CYS A 354 -22.52 -13.00 1.78
CA CYS A 354 -23.83 -12.99 1.15
C CYS A 354 -23.68 -13.42 -0.31
N PRO A 355 -24.11 -14.64 -0.70
CA PRO A 355 -24.16 -15.05 -2.10
C PRO A 355 -25.25 -14.32 -2.90
N GLU A 356 -24.94 -13.95 -4.14
CA GLU A 356 -25.93 -13.41 -5.09
C GLU A 356 -26.95 -14.50 -5.46
N ILE A 357 -28.23 -14.14 -5.45
CA ILE A 357 -29.32 -15.03 -5.91
C ILE A 357 -29.20 -15.25 -7.42
N GLU A 358 -29.51 -16.46 -7.87
CA GLU A 358 -29.41 -16.86 -9.29
C GLU A 358 -27.97 -16.84 -9.85
N LEU A 359 -26.93 -16.79 -8.99
CA LEU A 359 -25.55 -17.02 -9.43
C LEU A 359 -25.40 -18.44 -9.99
N GLU A 360 -24.95 -18.57 -11.24
CA GLU A 360 -24.86 -19.86 -11.92
C GLU A 360 -23.44 -20.40 -11.90
N MET A 361 -23.30 -21.72 -11.73
CA MET A 361 -22.02 -22.39 -12.01
C MET A 361 -21.81 -22.46 -13.53
N ARG A 362 -20.58 -22.19 -13.98
CA ARG A 362 -20.22 -22.30 -15.41
C ARG A 362 -20.00 -23.74 -15.86
N GLY A 363 -19.83 -24.66 -14.93
CA GLY A 363 -19.74 -26.09 -15.19
C GLY A 363 -19.98 -26.92 -13.94
N SER A 364 -19.42 -28.12 -13.88
CA SER A 364 -19.66 -29.09 -12.80
C SER A 364 -18.75 -28.89 -11.57
N THR A 365 -17.70 -28.05 -11.66
CA THR A 365 -16.73 -27.85 -10.58
C THR A 365 -16.52 -26.38 -10.26
N LEU A 366 -16.14 -26.07 -9.01
CA LEU A 366 -15.83 -24.70 -8.57
C LEU A 366 -14.69 -24.07 -9.39
N ALA A 367 -13.75 -24.88 -9.89
CA ALA A 367 -12.62 -24.42 -10.69
C ALA A 367 -13.04 -23.79 -12.04
N GLN A 368 -14.22 -24.13 -12.54
CA GLN A 368 -14.77 -23.55 -13.78
C GLN A 368 -15.43 -22.18 -13.55
N GLY A 369 -15.60 -21.79 -12.28
CA GLY A 369 -16.07 -20.48 -11.87
C GLY A 369 -17.59 -20.31 -11.96
N PHE A 370 -18.00 -19.05 -11.81
CA PHE A 370 -19.39 -18.63 -11.74
C PHE A 370 -19.70 -17.60 -12.81
N ARG A 371 -20.96 -17.47 -13.18
CA ARG A 371 -21.46 -16.37 -14.01
C ARG A 371 -22.67 -15.72 -13.35
N PRO A 372 -22.79 -14.38 -13.39
CA PRO A 372 -23.97 -13.71 -12.87
C PRO A 372 -25.21 -14.04 -13.72
N PRO A 373 -26.42 -13.84 -13.18
CA PRO A 373 -27.64 -14.00 -13.95
C PRO A 373 -27.69 -13.01 -15.14
N PRO A 374 -28.39 -13.36 -16.25
CA PRO A 374 -28.49 -12.50 -17.43
C PRO A 374 -29.05 -11.11 -17.14
N ILE A 375 -29.94 -11.03 -16.15
CA ILE A 375 -30.48 -9.77 -15.62
C ILE A 375 -30.00 -9.69 -14.16
N PRO A 376 -29.05 -8.80 -13.84
CA PRO A 376 -28.60 -8.61 -12.46
C PRO A 376 -29.78 -8.18 -11.60
N THR A 377 -30.15 -9.02 -10.63
CA THR A 377 -31.26 -8.71 -9.73
C THR A 377 -30.81 -7.85 -8.54
N GLY A 378 -29.51 -7.86 -8.23
CA GLY A 378 -28.94 -7.19 -7.05
C GLY A 378 -29.43 -7.79 -5.74
N ARG A 379 -30.07 -8.96 -5.80
CA ARG A 379 -30.66 -9.63 -4.65
C ARG A 379 -29.64 -10.60 -4.08
N MET A 380 -29.38 -10.46 -2.79
CA MET A 380 -28.43 -11.28 -2.04
C MET A 380 -29.19 -12.25 -1.14
N CYS A 381 -28.71 -13.50 -1.06
CA CYS A 381 -29.19 -14.50 -0.11
C CYS A 381 -28.31 -14.42 1.16
N CYS A 382 -28.60 -13.44 2.01
CA CYS A 382 -27.91 -13.23 3.28
C CYS A 382 -28.63 -13.95 4.43
N LEU A 383 -27.90 -14.29 5.49
CA LEU A 383 -28.53 -14.44 6.81
C LEU A 383 -28.89 -13.05 7.32
N GLU A 384 -30.05 -12.92 7.97
CA GLU A 384 -30.34 -11.70 8.73
C GLU A 384 -29.21 -11.50 9.74
N ALA A 385 -28.67 -10.28 9.82
CA ALA A 385 -27.66 -9.98 10.82
C ALA A 385 -28.28 -10.27 12.19
N PRO A 386 -27.63 -11.06 13.07
CA PRO A 386 -28.11 -11.14 14.44
C PRO A 386 -28.08 -9.73 15.02
N ASP A 387 -29.25 -9.28 15.50
CA ASP A 387 -29.44 -7.97 16.15
C ASP A 387 -28.40 -7.68 17.23
#